data_AF-A0A7V2I7W3-F1
#
_entry.id   AF-A0A7V2I7W3-F1
#
_cell.length_a   1.000
_cell.length_b   1.000
_cell.length_c   1.000
_cell.angle_alpha   90.00
_cell.angle_beta   90.00
_cell.angle_gamma   90.00
#
_symmetry.space_group_name_H-M   'P 1'
#
loop_
_entity.id
_entity.type
_entity.pdbx_description
1 polymer ?
#
loop_
_entity_poly.entity_id
_entity_poly.type
_entity_poly.pdbx_seq_one_letter_code
_entity_poly.pdbx_strand_id
1 'polypeptide(L)' 'MPSPTLLAQSLLSGLLIGGLYGLLGLGLSLSWGLLRLINLAHFALVFLGAYLTYHLATAAGLDPLLAPLVIVPAFFAL' A
#
# COMPACT_ATOMS: atom_id res chain seq x y z
N MET A 1 -10.79 -1.03 -31.76
CA MET A 1 -11.01 -0.06 -30.66
C MET A 1 -10.81 -0.81 -29.36
N PRO A 2 -10.07 -0.30 -28.36
CA PRO A 2 -9.94 -0.99 -27.08
C PRO A 2 -11.33 -1.25 -26.49
N SER A 3 -11.54 -2.44 -25.92
CA SER A 3 -12.85 -2.79 -25.34
C SER A 3 -13.15 -1.86 -24.16
N PRO A 4 -14.42 -1.47 -23.93
CA PRO A 4 -14.80 -0.66 -22.78
C PRO A 4 -14.34 -1.26 -21.44
N THR A 5 -14.31 -2.59 -21.36
CA THR A 5 -13.81 -3.34 -20.20
C THR A 5 -12.32 -3.14 -19.95
N LEU A 6 -11.49 -3.15 -20.99
CA LEU A 6 -10.05 -2.92 -20.87
C LEU A 6 -9.75 -1.50 -20.42
N LEU A 7 -10.47 -0.51 -20.95
CA LEU A 7 -10.35 0.89 -20.53
C LEU A 7 -10.70 1.04 -19.04
N ALA A 8 -11.82 0.46 -18.59
CA ALA A 8 -12.23 0.49 -17.19
C ALA A 8 -11.21 -0.18 -16.26
N GLN A 9 -10.69 -1.36 -16.63
CA GLN A 9 -9.66 -2.05 -15.83
C GLN A 9 -8.36 -1.26 -15.76
N SER A 10 -7.94 -0.64 -16.87
CA SER A 10 -6.70 0.14 -16.93
C SER A 10 -6.81 1.40 -16.08
N LEU A 11 -7.96 2.08 -16.12
CA LEU A 11 -8.25 3.23 -15.26
C LEU A 11 -8.27 2.83 -13.78
N LEU A 12 -8.95 1.74 -13.44
CA LEU A 12 -9.02 1.27 -12.05
C LEU A 12 -7.64 0.85 -11.53
N SER A 13 -6.88 0.10 -12.32
CA SER A 13 -5.51 -0.29 -11.98
C SER A 13 -4.60 0.92 -11.82
N GLY A 14 -4.69 1.88 -12.75
CA GLY A 14 -3.95 3.15 -12.68
C GLY A 14 -4.31 3.97 -11.43
N LEU A 15 -5.60 4.02 -11.07
CA LEU A 15 -6.05 4.70 -9.85
C LEU A 15 -5.50 4.03 -8.59
N LEU A 16 -5.56 2.69 -8.51
CA LEU A 16 -5.08 1.95 -7.35
C LEU A 16 -3.57 2.08 -7.18
N ILE A 17 -2.81 1.95 -8.28
CA ILE A 17 -1.34 2.10 -8.27
C ILE A 17 -0.94 3.55 -8.00
N GLY A 18 -1.61 4.52 -8.64
CA GLY A 18 -1.38 5.94 -8.42
C GLY A 18 -1.71 6.37 -6.98
N GLY A 19 -2.82 5.86 -6.44
CA GLY A 19 -3.21 6.05 -5.04
C GLY A 19 -2.19 5.46 -4.07
N LEU A 20 -1.67 4.26 -4.34
CA LEU A 20 -0.60 3.65 -3.56
C LEU A 20 0.62 4.57 -3.51
N TYR A 21 1.19 4.96 -4.66
CA TYR A 21 2.36 5.84 -4.68
C TYR A 21 2.10 7.23 -4.10
N GLY A 22 0.89 7.76 -4.30
CA GLY A 22 0.45 9.02 -3.70
C GLY A 22 0.42 8.96 -2.17
N LEU A 23 -0.10 7.86 -1.60
CA LEU A 23 -0.11 7.64 -0.14
C LEU A 23 1.31 7.49 0.43
N LEU A 24 2.22 6.82 -0.28
CA LEU A 24 3.63 6.73 0.12
C LEU A 24 4.29 8.12 0.19
N GLY A 25 4.06 8.95 -0.83
CA GLY A 25 4.56 10.33 -0.85
C GLY A 25 3.94 11.20 0.25
N LEU A 26 2.64 11.04 0.50
CA LEU A 26 1.93 11.75 1.57
C LEU A 26 2.49 11.40 2.95
N GLY A 27 2.74 10.12 3.24
CA GLY A 27 3.30 9.68 4.52
C GLY A 27 4.66 10.30 4.82
N LEU A 28 5.54 10.36 3.81
CA LEU A 28 6.84 11.04 3.92
C LEU A 28 6.70 12.54 4.07
N SER A 29 5.81 13.16 3.29
CA SER A 29 5.55 14.61 3.35
C SER A 29 5.03 15.05 4.72
N LEU A 30 4.15 14.25 5.33
CA LEU A 30 3.65 14.48 6.68
C LEU A 30 4.77 14.31 7.74
N SER A 31 5.57 13.25 7.61
CA SER A 31 6.71 13.00 8.51
C SER A 31 7.72 14.15 8.47
N TRP A 32 8.07 14.60 7.26
CA TRP A 32 8.95 15.75 7.07
C TRP A 32 8.33 17.06 7.54
N GLY A 33 7.04 17.28 7.26
CA GLY A 33 6.32 18.51 7.63
C GLY A 33 6.24 18.73 9.14
N LEU A 34 6.14 17.66 9.92
CA LEU A 34 6.07 17.71 11.38
C LEU A 34 7.45 17.66 12.04
N LEU A 35 8.31 16.71 11.61
CA LEU A 35 9.56 16.39 12.31
C LEU A 35 10.80 17.03 11.66
N ARG A 36 10.71 17.50 10.41
CA ARG A 36 11.84 18.00 9.59
C ARG A 36 13.02 17.01 9.51
N LEU A 37 12.72 15.71 9.62
CA LEU A 37 13.66 14.61 9.51
C LEU A 37 13.20 13.62 8.45
N ILE A 38 14.13 13.14 7.62
CA ILE A 38 13.84 12.11 6.61
C ILE A 38 13.78 10.76 7.33
N ASN A 39 12.58 10.18 7.43
CA ASN A 39 12.42 8.84 7.99
C ASN A 39 12.63 7.78 6.90
N LEU A 40 13.84 7.22 6.80
CA LEU A 40 14.12 6.12 5.87
C LEU A 40 13.41 4.81 6.25
N ALA A 41 13.14 4.60 7.55
CA ALA A 41 12.43 3.40 8.01
C ALA A 41 10.99 3.33 7.50
N HIS A 42 10.39 4.47 7.14
CA HIS A 42 9.06 4.52 6.53
C HIS A 42 8.96 3.61 5.29
N PHE A 43 9.95 3.66 4.40
CA PHE A 43 9.97 2.80 3.22
C PHE A 43 10.15 1.33 3.57
N ALA A 44 10.98 1.01 4.57
CA ALA A 44 11.15 -0.36 5.02
C ALA A 44 9.85 -0.96 5.56
N LEU A 45 9.07 -0.17 6.31
CA LEU A 45 7.74 -0.58 6.82
C LEU A 45 6.73 -0.79 5.68
N VAL A 46 6.76 0.06 4.67
CA VAL A 46 5.91 -0.09 3.47
C VAL A 46 6.21 -1.42 2.76
N PHE A 47 7.49 -1.71 2.50
CA PHE A 47 7.88 -2.97 1.87
C PHE A 47 7.55 -4.18 2.75
N LEU A 48 7.74 -4.08 4.07
CA LEU A 48 7.36 -5.13 5.00
C LEU A 48 5.85 -5.40 4.93
N GLY A 49 5.01 -4.37 4.97
CA GLY A 49 3.55 -4.50 4.84
C GLY A 49 3.13 -5.14 3.51
N ALA A 50 3.80 -4.78 2.41
CA ALA A 50 3.57 -5.38 1.09
C ALA A 50 3.93 -6.88 1.08
N TYR A 51 5.09 -7.26 1.62
CA TYR A 51 5.52 -8.66 1.72
C TYR A 51 4.62 -9.48 2.65
N LEU A 52 4.18 -8.92 3.78
CA LEU A 52 3.22 -9.58 4.67
C LEU A 52 1.87 -9.78 3.99
N THR A 53 1.38 -8.79 3.25
CA THR A 53 0.15 -8.92 2.45
C THR A 53 0.28 -10.03 1.42
N TYR A 54 1.40 -10.06 0.68
CA TYR A 54 1.70 -11.13 -0.28
C TYR A 54 1.77 -12.50 0.40
N HIS A 55 2.40 -12.59 1.56
CA HIS A 55 2.53 -13.84 2.30
C HIS A 55 1.18 -14.34 2.83
N LEU A 56 0.35 -13.46 3.40
CA LEU A 56 -1.01 -13.84 3.83
C LEU A 56 -1.87 -14.29 2.65
N ALA A 57 -1.73 -13.64 1.50
CA ALA A 57 -2.47 -14.02 0.30
C ALA A 57 -2.06 -15.40 -0.24
N THR A 58 -0.76 -15.70 -0.24
CA THR A 58 -0.23 -16.94 -0.81
C THR A 58 -0.24 -18.12 0.16
N ALA A 59 0.04 -17.90 1.44
CA ALA A 59 0.14 -18.96 2.45
C ALA A 59 -1.19 -19.23 3.17
N ALA A 60 -1.96 -18.19 3.48
CA ALA A 60 -3.24 -18.32 4.19
C ALA A 60 -4.47 -18.24 3.27
N GLY A 61 -4.28 -17.95 1.97
CA GLY A 61 -5.36 -17.81 1.00
C GLY A 61 -6.27 -16.59 1.27
N LEU A 62 -5.80 -15.64 2.08
CA LEU A 62 -6.56 -14.45 2.44
C LEU A 62 -6.62 -13.49 1.25
N ASP A 63 -7.77 -12.88 0.98
CA ASP A 63 -7.87 -11.83 -0.04
C ASP A 63 -6.87 -10.68 0.27
N PRO A 64 -5.98 -10.30 -0.66
CA PRO A 64 -5.07 -9.16 -0.48
C PRO A 64 -5.76 -7.87 -0.06
N LEU A 65 -7.03 -7.67 -0.45
CA LEU A 65 -7.82 -6.50 -0.04
C LEU A 65 -8.24 -6.55 1.43
N LEU A 66 -8.33 -7.74 2.02
CA LEU A 66 -8.68 -7.97 3.42
C LEU A 66 -7.45 -8.05 4.33
N ALA A 67 -6.26 -8.35 3.79
CA ALA A 67 -5.01 -8.41 4.56
C ALA A 67 -4.72 -7.18 5.43
N PRO A 68 -5.01 -5.93 4.99
CA PRO A 68 -4.80 -4.74 5.81
C PRO A 68 -5.57 -4.75 7.14
N LEU A 69 -6.72 -5.43 7.24
CA LEU A 69 -7.50 -5.54 8.48
C LEU A 69 -6.73 -6.22 9.60
N VAL A 70 -5.76 -7.08 9.27
CA VAL A 70 -4.91 -7.78 10.25
C VAL A 70 -3.56 -7.08 10.39
N ILE A 71 -2.96 -6.64 9.27
CA ILE A 71 -1.62 -6.06 9.26
C ILE A 71 -1.58 -4.69 9.95
N VAL A 72 -2.56 -3.82 9.69
CA VAL A 72 -2.61 -2.46 10.27
C VAL A 72 -2.66 -2.49 11.80
N PRO A 73 -3.57 -3.23 12.47
CA PRO A 73 -3.57 -3.30 13.92
C PRO A 73 -2.31 -3.98 14.47
N ALA A 74 -1.74 -4.97 13.77
CA ALA A 74 -0.49 -5.59 14.18
C ALA A 74 0.69 -4.59 14.17
N PHE A 75 0.75 -3.71 13.16
CA PHE A 75 1.77 -2.65 13.08
C PHE A 75 1.58 -1.55 14.12
N PHE A 76 0.34 -1.28 14.54
CA PHE A 76 0.04 -0.31 15.59
C PHE A 76 0.38 -0.83 17.00
N ALA A 77 0.38 -2.16 17.18
CA ALA A 77 0.71 -2.80 18.46
C ALA A 77 2.22 -2.94 18.72
N LEU A 78 3.06 -2.74 17.69
CA LEU A 78 4.53 -2.76 17.76
C LEU A 78 5.09 -1.37 18.10
#